data_AF-A0A2D4G2M6-F1
#
_entry.id   AF-A0A2D4G2M6-F1
#
_cell.length_a   1.000
_cell.length_b   1.000
_cell.length_c   1.000
_cell.angle_alpha   90.00
_cell.angle_beta   90.00
_cell.angle_gamma   90.00
#
_symmetry.space_group_name_H-M   'P 1'
#
loop_
_entity.id
_entity.type
_entity.pdbx_description
1 polymer ?
#
loop_
_entity_poly.entity_id
_entity_poly.type
_entity_poly.pdbx_seq_one_letter_code
_entity_poly.pdbx_strand_id
1 'polypeptide(L)'
;MLKAVILIGGPQKGTRFRPLSFEVPKPLFPVAGVPMIQHHIEACTKVPNMKEILLIGFYQPNEALNHFLVSAQQEFKISIRYLQEYAALGTGGGIYHFRDQILSGNPAAFFVLNADVCSEFPLEEMLAFHRQRGSSDSFLMLGTTVGDSPAFPNWVSHEGMVGKQRVSYPGSPGASDRRAWTLLKTLF
;
A
#
# COMPACT_ATOMS: atom_id res chain seq x y z
N MET A 1 -16.40 -4.43 -9.55
CA MET A 1 -16.16 -3.76 -8.25
C MET A 1 -14.67 -3.52 -8.06
N LEU A 2 -14.28 -2.60 -7.18
CA LEU A 2 -12.88 -2.34 -6.82
C LEU A 2 -12.63 -2.61 -5.34
N LYS A 3 -11.38 -2.92 -5.02
CA LYS A 3 -10.90 -2.99 -3.64
C LYS A 3 -9.65 -2.13 -3.45
N ALA A 4 -9.33 -1.84 -2.20
CA ALA A 4 -8.03 -1.30 -1.83
C ALA A 4 -7.39 -2.18 -0.76
N VAL A 5 -6.07 -2.29 -0.81
CA VAL A 5 -5.24 -2.93 0.19
C VAL A 5 -4.33 -1.85 0.77
N ILE A 6 -4.46 -1.56 2.05
CA ILE A 6 -3.57 -0.64 2.76
C ILE A 6 -2.66 -1.49 3.64
N LEU A 7 -1.38 -1.49 3.30
CA LEU A 7 -0.33 -2.14 4.06
C LEU A 7 -0.01 -1.28 5.27
N ILE A 8 -0.40 -1.78 6.43
CA ILE A 8 -0.15 -1.13 7.71
C ILE A 8 1.04 -1.78 8.45
N GLY A 9 1.50 -2.96 7.99
CA GLY A 9 2.66 -3.67 8.51
C GLY A 9 4.01 -3.16 8.00
N GLY A 10 5.05 -3.26 8.83
CA GLY A 10 6.46 -3.07 8.46
C GLY A 10 7.42 -3.56 9.55
N PRO A 11 8.68 -3.93 9.22
CA PRO A 11 9.60 -4.61 10.13
C PRO A 11 9.95 -3.81 11.40
N GLN A 12 9.65 -2.51 11.41
CA GLN A 12 9.87 -1.65 12.57
C GLN A 12 8.53 -1.34 13.22
N LYS A 13 8.32 -1.88 14.42
CA LYS A 13 7.16 -1.71 15.30
C LYS A 13 7.06 -0.26 15.86
N GLY A 14 7.07 0.73 14.97
CA GLY A 14 7.12 2.15 15.32
C GLY A 14 8.29 2.53 16.23
N THR A 15 9.38 1.74 16.26
CA THR A 15 10.42 1.80 17.30
C THR A 15 11.11 3.15 17.41
N ARG A 16 11.14 3.92 16.32
CA ARG A 16 11.66 5.30 16.26
C ARG A 16 10.76 6.33 16.93
N PHE A 17 9.49 5.97 17.17
CA PHE A 17 8.46 6.81 17.79
C PHE A 17 8.12 6.34 19.21
N ARG A 18 9.01 5.59 19.87
CA ARG A 18 8.84 5.31 21.30
C ARG A 18 9.00 6.63 22.08
N PRO A 19 8.20 6.85 23.14
CA PRO A 19 7.28 5.89 23.77
C PRO A 19 5.88 5.79 23.12
N LEU A 20 5.50 6.69 22.23
CA LEU A 20 4.14 6.75 21.62
C LEU A 20 3.72 5.42 20.96
N SER A 21 4.66 4.71 20.34
CA SER A 21 4.40 3.43 19.69
C SER A 21 4.18 2.24 20.64
N PHE A 22 4.22 2.43 21.96
CA PHE A 22 3.93 1.37 22.93
C PHE A 22 2.44 1.09 23.06
N GLU A 23 1.62 2.14 22.99
CA GLU A 23 0.18 2.06 23.23
C GLU A 23 -0.63 2.14 21.94
N VAL A 24 -0.12 2.87 20.95
CA VAL A 24 -0.82 3.17 19.70
C VAL A 24 -0.06 2.62 18.49
N PRO A 25 -0.68 1.79 17.62
CA PRO A 25 -0.11 1.41 16.34
C PRO A 25 0.26 2.64 15.50
N LYS A 26 1.42 2.64 14.84
CA LYS A 26 1.88 3.73 13.95
C LYS A 26 0.80 4.23 12.97
N PRO A 27 -0.02 3.37 12.32
CA PRO A 27 -1.07 3.80 11.40
C PRO A 27 -2.13 4.72 12.04
N LEU A 28 -2.29 4.67 13.35
CA LEU A 28 -3.23 5.49 14.11
C LEU A 28 -2.62 6.79 14.65
N PHE A 29 -1.33 7.05 14.38
CA PHE A 29 -0.75 8.32 14.77
C PHE A 29 -1.44 9.48 14.05
N PRO A 30 -1.73 10.58 14.78
CA PRO A 30 -2.43 11.70 14.18
C PRO A 30 -1.52 12.44 13.21
N VAL A 31 -2.03 12.71 12.01
CA VAL A 31 -1.43 13.57 10.99
C VAL A 31 -2.52 14.56 10.58
N ALA A 32 -2.24 15.86 10.73
CA ALA A 32 -3.22 16.93 10.51
C ALA A 32 -4.55 16.74 11.27
N GLY A 33 -4.47 16.22 12.51
CA GLY A 33 -5.62 16.09 13.41
C GLY A 33 -6.42 14.78 13.31
N VAL A 34 -6.13 13.91 12.35
CA VAL A 34 -6.79 12.60 12.19
C VAL A 34 -5.77 11.47 12.04
N PRO A 35 -6.11 10.20 12.35
CA PRO A 35 -5.25 9.04 12.13
C PRO A 35 -4.66 9.00 10.71
N MET A 36 -3.37 8.70 10.57
CA MET A 36 -2.67 8.62 9.26
C MET A 36 -3.40 7.70 8.26
N ILE A 37 -3.91 6.57 8.73
CA ILE A 37 -4.66 5.62 7.92
C ILE A 37 -6.03 6.16 7.44
N GLN A 38 -6.61 7.15 8.14
CA GLN A 38 -7.88 7.77 7.74
C GLN A 38 -7.75 8.51 6.41
N HIS A 39 -6.63 9.22 6.19
CA HIS A 39 -6.36 9.89 4.91
C HIS A 39 -6.38 8.93 3.72
N HIS A 40 -5.87 7.71 3.91
CA HIS A 40 -5.85 6.67 2.89
C HIS A 40 -7.25 6.11 2.63
N ILE A 41 -8.02 5.87 3.70
CA ILE A 41 -9.41 5.41 3.61
C ILE A 41 -10.24 6.45 2.85
N GLU A 42 -10.12 7.72 3.23
CA GLU A 42 -10.83 8.82 2.57
C GLU A 42 -10.47 8.90 1.08
N ALA A 43 -9.18 8.84 0.72
CA ALA A 43 -8.74 8.80 -0.68
C ALA A 43 -9.35 7.62 -1.45
N CYS A 44 -9.40 6.43 -0.85
CA CYS A 44 -10.01 5.25 -1.48
C CYS A 44 -11.52 5.41 -1.69
N THR A 45 -12.21 6.08 -0.76
CA THR A 45 -13.68 6.24 -0.83
C THR A 45 -14.13 7.20 -1.93
N LYS A 46 -13.23 8.10 -2.37
CA LYS A 46 -13.47 8.98 -3.52
C LYS A 46 -13.53 8.21 -4.84
N VAL A 47 -12.85 7.06 -4.93
CA VAL A 47 -12.81 6.25 -6.15
C VAL A 47 -14.16 5.57 -6.44
N PRO A 48 -14.76 5.77 -7.63
CA PRO A 48 -16.02 5.15 -7.99
C PRO A 48 -15.97 3.63 -7.98
N ASN A 49 -17.02 2.98 -7.44
CA ASN A 49 -17.15 1.53 -7.31
C ASN A 49 -16.15 0.84 -6.35
N MET A 50 -15.49 1.61 -5.48
CA MET A 50 -14.81 1.04 -4.31
C MET A 50 -15.82 0.30 -3.43
N LYS A 51 -15.55 -0.98 -3.13
CA LYS A 51 -16.44 -1.81 -2.31
C LYS A 51 -15.85 -2.22 -0.98
N GLU A 52 -14.54 -2.37 -0.92
CA GLU A 52 -13.88 -2.93 0.25
C GLU A 52 -12.46 -2.39 0.39
N ILE A 53 -12.08 -2.07 1.62
CA ILE A 53 -10.72 -1.71 2.00
C ILE A 53 -10.19 -2.78 2.95
N LEU A 54 -9.07 -3.39 2.58
CA LEU A 54 -8.38 -4.43 3.34
C LEU A 54 -7.14 -3.82 3.96
N LEU A 55 -7.05 -3.85 5.29
CA LEU A 55 -5.86 -3.43 6.02
C LEU A 55 -5.02 -4.66 6.31
N ILE A 56 -3.77 -4.69 5.88
CA ILE A 56 -2.87 -5.85 6.09
C ILE A 56 -1.71 -5.45 6.98
N GLY A 57 -1.54 -6.14 8.10
CA GLY A 57 -0.42 -5.93 9.02
C GLY A 57 -0.39 -6.94 10.16
N PHE A 58 0.61 -6.85 11.03
CA PHE A 58 0.82 -7.80 12.13
C PHE A 58 0.57 -7.19 13.53
N TYR A 59 -0.11 -6.04 13.62
CA TYR A 59 -0.50 -5.50 14.92
C TYR A 59 -1.50 -6.42 15.60
N GLN A 60 -1.34 -6.62 16.90
CA GLN A 60 -2.38 -7.26 17.69
C GLN A 60 -3.59 -6.32 17.73
N PRO A 61 -4.81 -6.79 17.38
CA PRO A 61 -6.00 -6.01 17.55
C PRO A 61 -6.09 -5.52 19.00
N ASN A 62 -6.18 -4.21 19.17
CA ASN A 62 -6.39 -3.57 20.45
C ASN A 62 -7.64 -2.69 20.39
N GLU A 63 -8.05 -2.16 21.53
CA GLU A 63 -9.24 -1.32 21.64
C GLU A 63 -9.19 -0.13 20.67
N ALA A 64 -8.04 0.55 20.55
CA ALA A 64 -7.85 1.69 19.66
C ALA A 64 -8.07 1.34 18.18
N LEU A 65 -7.46 0.24 17.69
CA LEU A 65 -7.65 -0.18 16.31
C LEU A 65 -9.08 -0.63 16.06
N ASN A 66 -9.67 -1.43 16.95
CA ASN A 66 -11.05 -1.90 16.80
C ASN A 66 -12.05 -0.74 16.78
N HIS A 67 -11.90 0.21 17.70
CA HIS A 67 -12.74 1.41 17.73
C HIS A 67 -12.60 2.22 16.44
N PHE A 68 -11.36 2.46 15.99
CA PHE A 68 -11.11 3.15 14.73
C PHE A 68 -11.80 2.46 13.54
N LEU A 69 -11.69 1.13 13.42
CA LEU A 69 -12.32 0.39 12.32
C LEU A 69 -13.84 0.52 12.32
N VAL A 70 -14.47 0.45 13.50
CA VAL A 70 -15.93 0.62 13.62
C VAL A 70 -16.34 2.03 13.23
N SER A 71 -15.69 3.06 13.77
CA SER A 71 -15.97 4.46 13.45
C SER A 71 -15.77 4.76 11.96
N ALA A 72 -14.65 4.32 11.38
CA ALA A 72 -14.35 4.54 9.97
C ALA A 72 -15.37 3.87 9.04
N GLN A 73 -15.80 2.63 9.33
CA GLN A 73 -16.84 1.98 8.52
C GLN A 73 -18.18 2.73 8.56
N GLN A 74 -18.54 3.30 9.70
CA GLN A 74 -19.78 4.08 9.86
C GLN A 74 -19.68 5.44 9.14
N GLU A 75 -18.56 6.13 9.30
CA GLU A 75 -18.30 7.45 8.71
C GLU A 75 -18.24 7.37 7.17
N PHE A 76 -17.42 6.47 6.64
CA PHE A 76 -17.17 6.35 5.20
C PHE A 76 -18.15 5.42 4.48
N LYS A 77 -19.04 4.72 5.22
CA LYS A 77 -20.05 3.79 4.69
C LYS A 77 -19.47 2.75 3.72
N ILE A 78 -18.28 2.23 4.04
CA ILE A 78 -17.57 1.24 3.24
C ILE A 78 -17.11 0.06 4.12
N SER A 79 -17.03 -1.14 3.54
CA SER A 79 -16.50 -2.30 4.27
C SER A 79 -14.99 -2.13 4.48
N ILE A 80 -14.55 -2.23 5.73
CA ILE A 80 -13.14 -2.18 6.10
C ILE A 80 -12.82 -3.42 6.93
N ARG A 81 -11.91 -4.27 6.47
CA ARG A 81 -11.48 -5.46 7.20
C ARG A 81 -10.00 -5.40 7.51
N TYR A 82 -9.64 -5.81 8.72
CA TYR A 82 -8.25 -6.02 9.11
C TYR A 82 -7.86 -7.48 8.93
N LEU A 83 -6.83 -7.72 8.13
CA LEU A 83 -6.24 -9.02 7.87
C LEU A 83 -4.90 -9.10 8.61
N GLN A 84 -4.94 -9.78 9.76
CA GLN A 84 -3.80 -9.86 10.65
C GLN A 84 -2.78 -10.91 10.17
N GLU A 85 -1.60 -10.47 9.81
CA GLU A 85 -0.46 -11.34 9.56
C GLU A 85 -0.01 -12.01 10.87
N TYR A 86 0.31 -13.30 10.81
CA TYR A 86 0.82 -14.06 11.97
C TYR A 86 2.24 -13.63 12.38
N ALA A 87 2.99 -13.02 11.47
CA ALA A 87 4.31 -12.43 11.68
C ALA A 87 4.50 -11.27 10.68
N ALA A 88 5.58 -10.51 10.79
CA ALA A 88 5.89 -9.48 9.79
C ALA A 88 6.35 -10.16 8.47
N LEU A 89 5.42 -10.47 7.56
CA LEU A 89 5.72 -11.18 6.30
C LEU A 89 6.35 -10.27 5.24
N GLY A 90 6.42 -8.97 5.54
CA GLY A 90 6.88 -7.96 4.60
C GLY A 90 5.82 -7.62 3.55
N THR A 91 6.11 -6.60 2.73
CA THR A 91 5.18 -6.02 1.76
C THR A 91 4.55 -7.06 0.83
N GLY A 92 5.35 -7.91 0.18
CA GLY A 92 4.83 -8.94 -0.71
C GLY A 92 4.23 -10.15 0.02
N GLY A 93 4.70 -10.45 1.23
CA GLY A 93 4.26 -11.63 1.98
C GLY A 93 2.81 -11.55 2.43
N GLY A 94 2.39 -10.41 2.98
CA GLY A 94 0.99 -10.18 3.39
C GLY A 94 0.02 -10.24 2.20
N ILE A 95 0.38 -9.61 1.07
CA ILE A 95 -0.43 -9.65 -0.16
C ILE A 95 -0.57 -11.09 -0.66
N TYR A 96 0.52 -11.84 -0.75
CA TYR A 96 0.48 -13.22 -1.21
C TYR A 96 -0.32 -14.12 -0.27
N HIS A 97 -0.14 -13.95 1.05
CA HIS A 97 -0.84 -14.73 2.06
C HIS A 97 -2.36 -14.53 1.98
N PHE A 98 -2.81 -13.30 1.78
CA PHE A 98 -4.23 -12.94 1.72
C PHE A 98 -4.81 -12.82 0.30
N ARG A 99 -4.09 -13.29 -0.73
CA ARG A 99 -4.48 -13.17 -2.15
C ARG A 99 -5.91 -13.63 -2.43
N ASP A 100 -6.36 -14.71 -1.82
CA ASP A 100 -7.70 -15.27 -2.04
C ASP A 100 -8.79 -14.34 -1.48
N GLN A 101 -8.51 -13.65 -0.36
CA GLN A 101 -9.42 -12.68 0.23
C GLN A 101 -9.43 -11.36 -0.55
N ILE A 102 -8.26 -10.93 -1.04
CA ILE A 102 -8.12 -9.77 -1.93
C ILE A 102 -8.93 -10.02 -3.22
N LEU A 103 -8.76 -11.18 -3.86
CA LEU A 103 -9.43 -11.54 -5.11
C LEU A 103 -10.87 -12.04 -4.93
N SER A 104 -11.33 -12.22 -3.69
CA SER A 104 -12.69 -12.69 -3.41
C SER A 104 -13.75 -11.77 -4.02
N GLY A 105 -14.73 -12.38 -4.69
CA GLY A 105 -15.77 -11.68 -5.44
C GLY A 105 -15.32 -11.16 -6.83
N ASN A 106 -14.12 -11.53 -7.28
CA ASN A 106 -13.58 -11.20 -8.60
C ASN A 106 -13.55 -9.67 -8.87
N PRO A 107 -12.76 -8.91 -8.09
CA PRO A 107 -12.62 -7.48 -8.32
C PRO A 107 -12.01 -7.21 -9.69
N ALA A 108 -12.46 -6.14 -10.34
CA ALA A 108 -11.93 -5.75 -11.66
C ALA A 108 -10.49 -5.22 -11.56
N ALA A 109 -10.15 -4.61 -10.43
CA ALA A 109 -8.81 -4.18 -10.04
C ALA A 109 -8.80 -3.93 -8.52
N PHE A 110 -7.61 -3.86 -7.94
CA PHE A 110 -7.42 -3.37 -6.58
C PHE A 110 -6.23 -2.42 -6.52
N PHE A 111 -6.26 -1.50 -5.56
CA PHE A 111 -5.12 -0.62 -5.26
C PHE A 111 -4.30 -1.20 -4.12
N VAL A 112 -2.99 -0.96 -4.12
CA VAL A 112 -2.13 -1.21 -2.95
C VAL A 112 -1.47 0.09 -2.50
N LEU A 113 -1.63 0.41 -1.22
CA LEU A 113 -1.10 1.61 -0.59
C LEU A 113 -0.24 1.23 0.62
N ASN A 114 0.85 1.95 0.88
CA ASN A 114 1.55 1.84 2.17
C ASN A 114 1.09 2.94 3.10
N ALA A 115 0.67 2.57 4.31
CA ALA A 115 0.07 3.49 5.25
C ALA A 115 1.02 4.60 5.72
N ASP A 116 2.33 4.45 5.54
CA ASP A 116 3.33 5.46 5.89
C ASP A 116 3.76 6.37 4.74
N VAL A 117 3.06 6.30 3.61
CA VAL A 117 3.20 7.23 2.49
C VAL A 117 2.01 8.20 2.51
N CYS A 118 2.25 9.47 2.80
CA CYS A 118 1.20 10.49 2.71
C CYS A 118 1.32 11.24 1.37
N SER A 119 0.26 11.25 0.57
CA SER A 119 0.20 11.94 -0.73
C SER A 119 -1.27 12.21 -1.10
N GLU A 120 -1.51 13.06 -2.09
CA GLU A 120 -2.84 13.34 -2.64
C GLU A 120 -3.42 12.18 -3.50
N PHE A 121 -2.67 11.09 -3.69
CA PHE A 121 -3.00 9.88 -4.47
C PHE A 121 -3.97 10.09 -5.65
N PRO A 122 -3.49 10.23 -6.90
CA PRO A 122 -4.36 10.38 -8.07
C PRO A 122 -5.01 9.03 -8.50
N LEU A 123 -5.75 8.38 -7.58
CA LEU A 123 -6.25 7.00 -7.74
C LEU A 123 -7.22 6.86 -8.92
N GLU A 124 -8.06 7.86 -9.16
CA GLU A 124 -9.01 7.86 -10.28
C GLU A 124 -8.29 7.95 -11.63
N GLU A 125 -7.29 8.82 -11.74
CA GLU A 125 -6.47 8.97 -12.94
C GLU A 125 -5.66 7.70 -13.20
N MET A 126 -5.08 7.12 -12.14
CA MET A 126 -4.37 5.84 -12.19
C MET A 126 -5.28 4.71 -12.70
N LEU A 127 -6.52 4.65 -12.20
CA LEU A 127 -7.49 3.66 -12.65
C LEU A 127 -7.89 3.87 -14.11
N ALA A 128 -8.11 5.12 -14.53
CA ALA A 128 -8.43 5.46 -15.92
C ALA A 128 -7.30 5.05 -16.86
N PHE A 129 -6.05 5.38 -16.50
CA PHE A 129 -4.87 5.01 -17.26
C PHE A 129 -4.69 3.49 -17.35
N HIS A 130 -4.86 2.78 -16.24
CA HIS A 130 -4.78 1.32 -16.21
C HIS A 130 -5.81 0.67 -17.15
N ARG A 131 -7.06 1.16 -17.14
CA ARG A 131 -8.14 0.68 -18.02
C ARG A 131 -7.85 0.93 -19.50
N GLN A 132 -7.28 2.08 -19.85
CA GLN A 132 -6.96 2.41 -21.25
C GLN A 132 -5.92 1.46 -21.86
N ARG A 133 -5.02 0.89 -21.05
CA ARG A 133 -4.00 -0.05 -21.54
C ARG A 133 -4.51 -1.47 -21.81
N GLY A 134 -5.71 -1.82 -21.33
CA GLY A 134 -6.44 -3.03 -21.71
C GLY A 134 -5.79 -4.38 -21.36
N SER A 135 -4.65 -4.41 -20.66
CA SER A 135 -3.98 -5.67 -20.29
C SER A 135 -4.35 -6.06 -18.85
N SER A 136 -5.10 -7.15 -18.70
CA SER A 136 -5.44 -7.75 -17.40
C SER A 136 -4.22 -8.10 -16.55
N ASP A 137 -3.07 -8.33 -17.19
CA ASP A 137 -1.82 -8.75 -16.53
C ASP A 137 -0.85 -7.57 -16.30
N SER A 138 -1.34 -6.33 -16.39
CA SER A 138 -0.53 -5.13 -16.16
C SER A 138 -0.72 -4.59 -14.74
N PHE A 139 0.32 -3.98 -14.19
CA PHE A 139 0.25 -3.21 -12.96
C PHE A 139 0.73 -1.78 -13.24
N LEU A 140 0.27 -0.83 -12.43
CA LEU A 140 0.66 0.57 -12.53
C LEU A 140 1.31 0.98 -11.22
N MET A 141 2.47 1.63 -11.31
CA MET A 141 3.15 2.20 -10.14
C MET A 141 3.13 3.71 -10.24
N LEU A 142 2.88 4.36 -9.10
CA LEU A 142 3.11 5.79 -8.94
C LEU A 142 4.54 6.02 -8.46
N GLY A 143 5.29 6.81 -9.22
CA GLY A 143 6.65 7.22 -8.88
C GLY A 143 6.68 8.72 -8.61
N THR A 144 7.58 9.14 -7.73
CA THR A 144 7.91 10.56 -7.53
C THR A 144 9.40 10.76 -7.76
N THR A 145 9.76 11.91 -8.32
CA THR A 145 11.15 12.32 -8.45
C THR A 145 11.61 12.90 -7.12
N VAL A 146 12.64 12.30 -6.52
CA VAL A 146 13.31 12.87 -5.35
C VAL A 146 14.44 13.74 -5.87
N GLY A 147 14.50 15.01 -5.47
CA GLY A 147 15.64 15.88 -5.77
C GLY A 147 16.92 15.38 -5.11
N ASP A 148 18.08 15.97 -5.45
CA ASP A 148 19.39 15.57 -4.92
C ASP A 148 19.41 15.62 -3.39
N SER A 149 19.17 14.47 -2.77
CA SER A 149 19.09 14.31 -1.32
C SER A 149 20.22 13.41 -0.86
N PRO A 150 21.02 13.82 0.14
CA PRO A 150 22.08 12.97 0.70
C PRO A 150 21.53 11.71 1.39
N ALA A 151 20.22 11.65 1.68
CA ALA A 151 19.55 10.42 2.14
C ALA A 151 19.34 9.38 1.01
N PHE A 152 19.48 9.81 -0.25
CA PHE A 152 19.20 9.05 -1.46
C PHE A 152 20.29 9.28 -2.54
N PRO A 153 21.58 9.02 -2.24
CA PRO A 153 22.71 9.49 -3.04
C PRO A 153 22.86 8.87 -4.45
N ASN A 154 22.05 7.86 -4.80
CA ASN A 154 22.12 7.12 -6.07
C ASN A 154 20.81 7.16 -6.88
N TRP A 155 19.93 8.12 -6.63
CA TRP A 155 18.64 8.21 -7.33
C TRP A 155 18.75 9.08 -8.57
N VAL A 156 18.59 8.48 -9.75
CA VAL A 156 18.53 9.18 -11.05
C VAL A 156 17.06 9.33 -11.44
N SER A 157 16.60 10.57 -11.63
CA SER A 157 15.27 10.85 -12.17
C SER A 157 15.24 10.56 -13.68
N HIS A 158 14.32 9.71 -14.13
CA HIS A 158 13.95 9.59 -15.54
C HIS A 158 12.47 9.94 -15.71
N GLU A 159 12.17 10.89 -16.58
CA GLU A 159 10.79 11.12 -17.05
C GLU A 159 10.38 9.97 -17.97
N GLY A 160 9.26 9.31 -17.62
CA GLY A 160 8.65 8.23 -18.41
C GLY A 160 8.39 6.96 -17.60
N MET A 161 7.22 6.88 -16.95
CA MET A 161 6.78 5.66 -16.26
C MET A 161 6.00 4.73 -17.20
N VAL A 162 6.72 3.79 -17.83
CA VAL A 162 6.17 2.54 -18.35
C VAL A 162 7.23 1.45 -18.28
N GLY A 163 7.12 0.53 -17.33
CA GLY A 163 8.01 -0.63 -17.23
C GLY A 163 7.22 -1.92 -17.10
N LYS A 164 7.28 -2.81 -18.10
CA LYS A 164 6.87 -4.21 -17.98
C LYS A 164 7.97 -4.93 -17.21
N GLN A 165 7.75 -5.24 -15.92
CA GLN A 165 8.77 -5.94 -15.13
C GLN A 165 8.53 -7.45 -15.16
N ARG A 166 9.50 -8.20 -15.70
CA ARG A 166 9.58 -9.66 -15.56
C ARG A 166 10.44 -9.97 -14.33
N VAL A 167 9.84 -10.47 -13.27
CA VAL A 167 10.57 -10.90 -12.07
C VAL A 167 11.29 -12.22 -12.39
N SER A 168 12.61 -12.23 -12.29
CA SER A 168 13.42 -13.46 -12.31
C SER A 168 13.97 -13.70 -10.91
N TYR A 169 13.81 -14.93 -10.42
CA TYR A 169 14.33 -15.36 -9.12
C TYR A 169 15.84 -15.62 -9.23
N PRO A 170 16.65 -15.24 -8.23
CA PRO A 170 18.08 -15.53 -8.24
C PRO A 170 18.31 -17.05 -8.11
N GLY A 171 18.86 -17.65 -9.18
CA GLY A 171 19.15 -19.07 -9.31
C GLY A 171 19.61 -19.50 -10.71
N SER A 172 19.40 -18.65 -11.73
CA SER A 172 19.86 -18.92 -13.11
C SER A 172 21.25 -18.30 -13.36
N PRO A 173 22.28 -19.07 -13.76
CA PRO A 173 23.62 -18.53 -14.04
C PRO A 173 23.61 -17.79 -15.39
N GLY A 174 23.92 -16.49 -15.38
CA GLY A 174 24.03 -15.66 -16.58
C GLY A 174 23.89 -14.15 -16.36
N ALA A 175 24.23 -13.63 -15.17
CA ALA A 175 23.99 -12.24 -14.80
C ALA A 175 25.10 -11.30 -15.33
N SER A 176 24.92 -10.77 -16.54
CA SER A 176 25.65 -9.60 -17.04
C SER A 176 24.68 -8.51 -17.51
N ASP A 177 24.11 -7.76 -16.56
CA ASP A 177 23.92 -6.30 -16.66
C ASP A 177 23.40 -5.81 -15.29
N ARG A 178 24.22 -5.08 -14.54
CA ARG A 178 23.86 -4.56 -13.22
C ARG A 178 23.15 -3.23 -13.39
N ARG A 179 21.81 -3.25 -13.42
CA ARG A 179 20.97 -2.06 -13.18
C ARG A 179 20.10 -2.30 -11.96
N ALA A 180 20.55 -1.78 -10.83
CA ALA A 180 19.81 -1.82 -9.58
C ALA A 180 18.74 -0.72 -9.59
N TRP A 181 17.46 -1.11 -9.61
CA TRP A 181 16.33 -0.19 -9.45
C TRP A 181 15.67 -0.49 -8.11
N THR A 182 15.56 0.51 -7.25
CA THR A 182 14.85 0.39 -5.97
C THR A 182 13.45 0.98 -6.15
N LEU A 183 12.44 0.12 -5.99
CA LEU A 183 11.02 0.49 -6.03
C LEU A 183 10.69 1.55 -4.97
N LEU A 184 10.03 2.63 -5.39
CA LEU A 184 9.08 3.29 -4.51
C LEU A 184 8.03 2.24 -4.12
N LYS A 185 7.87 2.04 -2.81
CA LYS A 185 6.92 1.07 -2.25
C LYS A 185 5.48 1.49 -2.57
N THR A 186 5.06 1.16 -3.79
CA THR A 186 3.66 1.03 -4.22
C THR A 186 3.68 -0.20 -5.11
N LEU A 187 3.36 -1.36 -4.53
CA LEU A 187 3.46 -2.64 -5.20
C LEU A 187 2.06 -3.20 -5.44
N PHE A 188 1.74 -3.38 -6.72
CA PHE A 188 0.61 -4.09 -7.35
C PHE A 188 -0.67 -3.29 -7.64
#